data_AF-A0A1H3D188-F1
#
_entry.id   AF-A0A1H3D188-F1
#
_cell.length_a   1.000
_cell.length_b   1.000
_cell.length_c   1.000
_cell.angle_alpha   90.00
_cell.angle_beta   90.00
_cell.angle_gamma   90.00
#
_symmetry.space_group_name_H-M   'P 1'
#
loop_
_entity.id
_entity.type
_entity.pdbx_description
1 polymer ?
#
loop_
_entity_poly.entity_id
_entity_poly.type
_entity_poly.pdbx_seq_one_letter_code
_entity_poly.pdbx_strand_id
1 'polypeptide(L)'
;MATEYPSRLPLEEIESTVGSIKKMLMVGAIFAAVGYLLIGAALVFELTQFHPLLENYFTQFPDTSLAGGSGGTRGAAVNGALAAIHQWPSTLLWLKLGGVGHILVGIFFALAGIVRALSIMPHRLGYEMERAQE
;
A
#
# COMPACT_ATOMS: atom_id res chain seq x y z
N MET A 1 21.70 46.44 18.52
CA MET A 1 20.29 46.29 18.11
C MET A 1 20.27 45.41 16.88
N ALA A 2 20.02 44.11 17.05
CA ALA A 2 19.81 43.20 15.94
C ALA A 2 18.32 42.86 15.95
N THR A 3 17.53 43.57 15.15
CA THR A 3 16.18 43.11 14.81
C THR A 3 16.35 41.98 13.81
N GLU A 4 16.68 40.80 14.32
CA GLU A 4 16.77 39.57 13.54
C GLU A 4 15.34 39.09 13.27
N TYR A 5 14.59 39.86 12.47
CA TYR A 5 13.40 39.34 11.82
C TYR A 5 13.89 38.21 10.91
N PRO A 6 13.29 37.00 10.96
CA PRO A 6 13.67 35.93 10.05
C PRO A 6 13.56 36.47 8.63
N SER A 7 14.69 36.46 7.91
CA SER A 7 14.77 36.91 6.53
C SER A 7 13.69 36.20 5.71
N ARG A 8 12.85 36.96 5.02
CA ARG A 8 11.73 36.43 4.23
C ARG A 8 12.26 35.41 3.21
N LEU A 9 11.60 34.26 3.11
CA LEU A 9 11.87 33.30 2.04
C LEU A 9 11.40 33.90 0.70
N PRO A 10 12.21 33.89 -0.36
CA PRO A 10 11.82 34.40 -1.66
C PRO A 10 10.64 33.59 -2.24
N LEU A 11 9.76 34.26 -3.00
CA LEU A 11 8.56 33.65 -3.61
C LEU A 11 8.88 32.42 -4.46
N GLU A 12 10.00 32.43 -5.18
CA GLU A 12 10.49 31.30 -5.99
C GLU A 12 10.78 30.05 -5.13
N GLU A 13 11.29 30.24 -3.92
CA GLU A 13 11.57 29.15 -2.98
C GLU A 13 10.28 28.56 -2.39
N ILE A 14 9.26 29.41 -2.18
CA ILE A 14 7.92 28.98 -1.78
C ILE A 14 7.27 28.15 -2.89
N GLU A 15 7.28 28.64 -4.13
CA GLU A 15 6.69 27.93 -5.28
C GLU A 15 7.38 26.60 -5.55
N SER A 16 8.71 26.56 -5.53
CA SER A 16 9.47 25.32 -5.71
C SER A 16 9.12 24.29 -4.63
N THR A 17 8.89 24.75 -3.40
CA THR A 17 8.51 23.85 -2.32
C THR A 17 7.08 23.35 -2.44
N VAL A 18 6.13 24.20 -2.82
CA VAL A 18 4.75 23.76 -3.13
C VAL A 18 4.76 22.72 -4.25
N GLY A 19 5.57 22.94 -5.29
CA GLY A 19 5.79 21.97 -6.37
C GLY A 19 6.31 20.63 -5.84
N SER A 20 7.28 20.66 -4.91
CA SER A 20 7.79 19.46 -4.26
C SER A 20 6.73 18.75 -3.41
N ILE A 21 5.93 19.48 -2.64
CA ILE A 21 4.85 18.91 -1.81
C ILE A 21 3.84 18.19 -2.71
N LYS A 22 3.42 18.82 -3.81
CA LYS A 22 2.50 18.21 -4.77
C LYS A 22 3.05 16.90 -5.34
N LYS A 23 4.35 16.87 -5.70
CA LYS A 23 5.01 15.65 -6.16
C LYS A 23 5.01 14.56 -5.10
N MET A 24 5.32 14.89 -3.84
CA MET A 24 5.33 13.93 -2.73
C MET A 24 3.95 13.34 -2.47
N LEU A 25 2.90 14.18 -2.47
CA LEU A 25 1.51 13.72 -2.32
C LEU A 25 1.09 12.83 -3.49
N MET A 26 1.46 13.18 -4.73
CA MET A 26 1.15 12.39 -5.92
C MET A 26 1.83 11.02 -5.87
N VAL A 27 3.13 10.97 -5.52
CA VAL A 27 3.85 9.70 -5.32
C VAL A 27 3.18 8.88 -4.22
N GLY A 28 2.85 9.51 -3.08
CA GLY A 28 2.14 8.85 -1.99
C GLY A 28 0.82 8.21 -2.42
N ALA A 29 0.02 8.95 -3.19
CA ALA A 29 -1.25 8.46 -3.74
C ALA A 29 -1.07 7.29 -4.71
N ILE A 30 -0.05 7.33 -5.57
CA ILE A 30 0.26 6.23 -6.50
C ILE A 30 0.61 4.96 -5.72
N PHE A 31 1.49 5.07 -4.71
CA PHE A 31 1.86 3.94 -3.86
C PHE A 31 0.66 3.34 -3.12
N ALA A 32 -0.21 4.19 -2.56
CA ALA A 32 -1.44 3.74 -1.92
C ALA A 32 -2.35 3.00 -2.93
N ALA A 33 -2.55 3.56 -4.12
CA ALA A 33 -3.37 2.94 -5.16
C ALA A 33 -2.84 1.57 -5.58
N VAL A 34 -1.53 1.45 -5.82
CA VAL A 34 -0.88 0.16 -6.11
C VAL A 34 -1.12 -0.82 -4.97
N GLY A 35 -0.95 -0.39 -3.72
CA GLY A 35 -1.17 -1.26 -2.57
C GLY A 35 -2.61 -1.77 -2.45
N TYR A 36 -3.60 -0.90 -2.68
CA TYR A 36 -5.01 -1.31 -2.74
C TYR A 36 -5.28 -2.28 -3.89
N LEU A 37 -4.69 -2.06 -5.07
CA LEU A 37 -4.84 -2.99 -6.20
C LEU A 37 -4.24 -4.36 -5.89
N LEU A 38 -3.08 -4.43 -5.22
CA LEU A 38 -2.47 -5.71 -4.81
C LEU A 38 -3.34 -6.47 -3.82
N ILE A 39 -3.91 -5.79 -2.82
CA ILE A 39 -4.83 -6.41 -1.85
C ILE A 39 -6.12 -6.86 -2.55
N GLY A 40 -6.67 -6.03 -3.44
CA GLY A 40 -7.85 -6.38 -4.24
C GLY A 40 -7.60 -7.60 -5.14
N ALA A 41 -6.45 -7.66 -5.82
CA ALA A 41 -6.05 -8.80 -6.61
C ALA A 41 -5.91 -10.08 -5.77
N ALA A 42 -5.36 -9.98 -4.56
CA ALA A 42 -5.28 -11.10 -3.63
C ALA A 42 -6.67 -11.68 -3.33
N LEU A 43 -7.68 -10.83 -3.10
CA LEU A 43 -9.06 -11.26 -2.86
C LEU A 43 -9.67 -11.94 -4.10
N VAL A 44 -9.42 -11.39 -5.29
CA VAL A 44 -9.91 -11.99 -6.54
C VAL A 44 -9.30 -13.37 -6.75
N PHE A 45 -7.98 -13.54 -6.63
CA PHE A 45 -7.33 -14.84 -6.77
C PHE A 45 -7.74 -15.83 -5.68
N GLU A 46 -7.91 -15.35 -4.46
CA GLU A 46 -8.39 -16.16 -3.35
C GLU A 46 -9.76 -16.76 -3.68
N LEU A 47 -10.72 -15.96 -4.14
CA LEU A 47 -12.08 -16.43 -4.44
C LEU A 47 -12.19 -17.23 -5.74
N THR A 48 -11.44 -16.87 -6.77
CA THR A 48 -11.60 -17.45 -8.12
C THR A 48 -10.64 -18.58 -8.43
N GLN A 49 -9.55 -18.74 -7.68
CA GLN A 49 -8.53 -19.75 -7.94
C GLN A 49 -8.26 -20.62 -6.72
N PHE A 50 -7.94 -20.02 -5.57
CA PHE A 50 -7.54 -20.79 -4.39
C PHE A 50 -8.70 -21.60 -3.78
N HIS A 51 -9.85 -20.97 -3.53
CA HIS A 51 -11.01 -21.66 -2.96
C HIS A 51 -11.51 -22.81 -3.87
N PRO A 52 -11.69 -22.61 -5.19
CA PRO A 52 -12.04 -23.71 -6.09
C PRO A 52 -11.01 -24.84 -6.12
N LEU A 53 -9.71 -24.54 -6.02
CA LEU A 53 -8.68 -25.58 -5.95
C LEU A 53 -8.79 -26.43 -4.68
N LEU A 54 -9.08 -25.82 -3.54
CA LEU A 54 -9.33 -26.54 -2.29
C LEU A 54 -10.58 -27.42 -2.39
N GLU A 55 -11.68 -26.86 -2.87
CA GLU A 55 -12.95 -27.59 -3.01
C GLU A 55 -12.83 -28.79 -3.96
N ASN A 56 -12.16 -28.58 -5.11
CA ASN A 56 -11.89 -29.65 -6.06
C ASN A 56 -11.01 -30.74 -5.45
N TYR A 57 -9.99 -30.38 -4.67
CA TYR A 57 -9.12 -31.36 -4.00
C TYR A 57 -9.90 -32.26 -3.03
N PHE A 58 -10.75 -31.67 -2.18
CA PHE A 58 -11.55 -32.45 -1.23
C PHE A 58 -12.65 -33.27 -1.90
N THR A 59 -13.16 -32.82 -3.06
CA THR A 59 -14.15 -33.56 -3.85
C THR A 59 -13.51 -34.72 -4.61
N GLN A 60 -12.31 -34.52 -5.19
CA GLN A 60 -11.61 -35.53 -5.99
C GLN A 60 -10.89 -36.58 -5.14
N PHE A 61 -10.43 -36.20 -3.94
CA PHE A 61 -9.70 -37.09 -3.03
C PHE A 61 -10.40 -37.18 -1.66
N PRO A 62 -11.64 -37.70 -1.59
CA PRO A 62 -12.45 -37.70 -0.38
C PRO A 62 -11.80 -38.46 0.78
N ASP A 63 -10.99 -39.49 0.48
CA ASP A 63 -10.24 -40.27 1.48
C ASP A 63 -9.14 -39.46 2.19
N THR A 64 -8.79 -38.28 1.67
CA THR A 64 -7.81 -37.35 2.26
C THR A 64 -8.45 -36.15 2.95
N SER A 65 -9.79 -36.15 3.07
CA SER A 65 -10.55 -35.04 3.64
C SER A 65 -10.24 -34.80 5.12
N LEU A 66 -10.24 -33.52 5.51
CA LEU A 66 -10.12 -33.05 6.89
C LEU A 66 -11.28 -33.51 7.78
N ALA A 67 -12.41 -33.91 7.20
CA ALA A 67 -13.61 -34.36 7.91
C ALA A 67 -13.62 -35.88 8.22
N GLY A 68 -12.46 -36.49 8.43
CA GLY A 68 -12.34 -37.90 8.84
C GLY A 68 -11.94 -38.88 7.74
N GLY A 69 -11.23 -38.43 6.71
CA GLY A 69 -10.65 -39.32 5.69
C GLY A 69 -9.63 -40.30 6.30
N SER A 70 -9.55 -41.51 5.74
CA SER A 70 -8.65 -42.59 6.21
C SER A 70 -7.17 -42.31 5.99
N GLY A 71 -6.83 -41.18 5.35
CA GLY A 71 -5.46 -40.83 4.98
C GLY A 71 -4.93 -41.69 3.84
N GLY A 72 -5.82 -42.10 2.93
CA GLY A 72 -5.60 -43.06 1.83
C GLY A 72 -4.30 -42.92 1.02
N THR A 73 -4.06 -43.85 0.09
CA THR A 73 -2.77 -43.94 -0.61
C THR A 73 -2.38 -42.63 -1.31
N ARG A 74 -1.25 -42.04 -0.88
CA ARG A 74 -0.72 -40.77 -1.42
C ARG A 74 0.00 -40.98 -2.75
N GLY A 75 -0.79 -41.23 -3.80
CA GLY A 75 -0.30 -41.33 -5.18
C GLY A 75 0.19 -40.00 -5.76
N ALA A 76 0.83 -40.06 -6.92
CA ALA A 76 1.38 -38.88 -7.60
C ALA A 76 0.34 -37.78 -7.86
N ALA A 77 -0.90 -38.14 -8.20
CA ALA A 77 -1.99 -37.19 -8.44
C ALA A 77 -2.38 -36.39 -7.17
N VAL A 78 -2.50 -37.05 -6.02
CA VAL A 78 -2.81 -36.43 -4.73
C VAL A 78 -1.70 -35.44 -4.34
N ASN A 79 -0.44 -35.87 -4.44
CA ASN A 79 0.70 -35.04 -4.07
C ASN A 79 0.87 -33.84 -5.02
N GLY A 80 0.59 -34.02 -6.31
CA GLY A 80 0.61 -32.93 -7.28
C GLY A 80 -0.45 -31.86 -6.99
N ALA A 81 -1.68 -32.29 -6.69
CA ALA A 81 -2.76 -31.38 -6.32
C ALA A 81 -2.48 -30.65 -4.99
N LEU A 82 -1.93 -31.37 -3.99
CA LEU A 82 -1.55 -30.79 -2.71
C LEU A 82 -0.41 -29.77 -2.85
N ALA A 83 0.60 -30.06 -3.67
CA ALA A 83 1.67 -29.12 -3.98
C ALA A 83 1.13 -27.83 -4.65
N ALA A 84 0.17 -27.99 -5.57
CA ALA A 84 -0.49 -26.86 -6.22
C ALA A 84 -1.32 -26.00 -5.27
N ILE A 85 -1.87 -26.58 -4.20
CA ILE A 85 -2.55 -25.84 -3.11
C ILE A 85 -1.53 -25.12 -2.23
N HIS A 86 -0.42 -25.78 -1.89
CA HIS A 86 0.58 -25.26 -0.95
C HIS A 86 1.34 -24.01 -1.42
N GLN A 87 1.39 -23.73 -2.72
CA GLN A 87 2.01 -22.50 -3.25
C GLN A 87 1.13 -21.25 -3.07
N TRP A 88 -0.18 -21.41 -2.82
CA TRP A 88 -1.11 -20.28 -2.74
C TRP A 88 -0.97 -19.45 -1.47
N PRO A 89 -0.84 -20.02 -0.25
CA PRO A 89 -0.74 -19.23 0.97
C PRO A 89 0.38 -18.19 0.94
N SER A 90 1.59 -18.57 0.49
CA SER A 90 2.72 -17.63 0.38
C SER A 90 2.49 -16.56 -0.69
N THR A 91 1.87 -16.92 -1.82
CA THR A 91 1.56 -15.98 -2.91
C THR A 91 0.51 -14.95 -2.48
N LEU A 92 -0.58 -15.41 -1.84
CA LEU A 92 -1.63 -14.55 -1.31
C LEU A 92 -1.10 -13.65 -0.18
N LEU A 93 -0.25 -14.19 0.70
CA LEU A 93 0.41 -13.43 1.75
C LEU A 93 1.36 -12.38 1.17
N TRP A 94 2.12 -12.71 0.13
CA TRP A 94 2.98 -11.76 -0.56
C TRP A 94 2.17 -10.61 -1.19
N LEU A 95 1.04 -10.89 -1.83
CA LEU A 95 0.16 -9.85 -2.38
C LEU A 95 -0.44 -8.96 -1.29
N LYS A 96 -0.93 -9.56 -0.20
CA LYS A 96 -1.54 -8.83 0.93
C LYS A 96 -0.50 -7.97 1.66
N LEU A 97 0.61 -8.57 2.11
CA LEU A 97 1.68 -7.85 2.82
C LEU A 97 2.44 -6.89 1.90
N GLY A 98 2.67 -7.27 0.65
CA GLY A 98 3.23 -6.38 -0.36
C GLY A 98 2.33 -5.16 -0.58
N GLY A 99 1.01 -5.37 -0.65
CA GLY A 99 0.04 -4.28 -0.74
C GLY A 99 0.05 -3.36 0.48
N VAL A 100 0.07 -3.93 1.69
CA VAL A 100 0.23 -3.15 2.94
C VAL A 100 1.53 -2.36 2.94
N GLY A 101 2.65 -2.96 2.51
CA GLY A 101 3.94 -2.28 2.39
C GLY A 101 3.88 -1.06 1.46
N HIS A 102 3.24 -1.19 0.30
CA HIS A 102 3.05 -0.06 -0.62
C HIS A 102 2.18 1.05 0.01
N ILE A 103 1.12 0.70 0.73
CA ILE A 103 0.29 1.68 1.45
C ILE A 103 1.12 2.43 2.49
N LEU A 104 1.92 1.73 3.28
CA LEU A 104 2.78 2.35 4.30
C LEU A 104 3.82 3.30 3.69
N VAL A 105 4.44 2.92 2.57
CA VAL A 105 5.34 3.80 1.82
C VAL A 105 4.60 5.02 1.29
N GLY A 106 3.37 4.84 0.78
CA GLY A 106 2.54 5.95 0.32
C GLY A 106 2.20 6.94 1.43
N ILE A 107 1.83 6.43 2.61
CA ILE A 107 1.56 7.22 3.82
C ILE A 107 2.81 7.99 4.24
N PHE A 108 3.98 7.35 4.24
CA PHE A 108 5.24 8.01 4.58
C PHE A 108 5.51 9.24 3.70
N PHE A 109 5.38 9.11 2.37
CA PHE A 109 5.55 10.25 1.46
C PHE A 109 4.50 11.33 1.67
N ALA A 110 3.25 10.93 1.93
CA ALA A 110 2.17 11.88 2.20
C ALA A 110 2.44 12.68 3.48
N LEU A 111 2.82 12.03 4.57
CA LEU A 111 3.17 12.67 5.83
C LEU A 111 4.37 13.60 5.69
N ALA A 112 5.41 13.19 4.98
CA ALA A 112 6.55 14.05 4.71
C ALA A 112 6.15 15.31 3.91
N GLY A 113 5.22 15.16 2.95
CA GLY A 113 4.64 16.29 2.22
C GLY A 113 3.83 17.23 3.12
N ILE A 114 3.02 16.68 4.04
CA ILE A 114 2.23 17.45 5.00
C ILE A 114 3.13 18.23 5.96
N VAL A 115 4.15 17.60 6.53
CA VAL A 115 5.12 18.27 7.42
C VAL A 115 5.77 19.46 6.71
N ARG A 116 6.18 19.27 5.44
CA ARG A 116 6.77 20.33 4.62
C ARG A 116 5.77 21.43 4.24
N ALA A 117 4.49 21.10 4.10
CA ALA A 117 3.44 22.10 3.89
C ALA A 117 3.25 22.98 5.14
N LEU A 118 3.19 22.34 6.31
CA LEU A 118 3.03 23.04 7.59
C LEU A 118 4.22 23.96 7.90
N SER A 119 5.44 23.61 7.51
CA SER A 119 6.62 24.46 7.74
C SER A 119 6.61 25.78 6.94
N ILE A 120 5.85 25.87 5.85
CA ILE A 120 5.81 27.08 4.99
C ILE A 120 4.60 27.98 5.26
N MET A 121 3.57 27.44 5.92
CA MET A 121 2.35 28.18 6.26
C MET A 121 2.60 29.51 7.02
N PRO A 122 3.52 29.60 8.00
CA PRO A 122 3.79 30.86 8.71
C PRO A 122 4.26 31.97 7.78
N HIS A 123 5.10 31.64 6.80
CA HIS A 123 5.61 32.60 5.82
C HIS A 123 4.52 33.10 4.88
N ARG A 124 3.61 32.21 4.45
CA ARG A 124 2.47 32.58 3.58
C ARG A 124 1.49 33.51 4.28
N LEU A 125 1.16 33.25 5.54
CA LEU A 125 0.27 34.11 6.34
C LEU A 125 0.88 35.50 6.54
N GLY A 126 2.19 35.59 6.76
CA GLY A 126 2.90 36.87 6.85
C GLY A 126 2.77 37.73 5.58
N TYR A 127 2.84 37.12 4.40
CA TYR A 127 2.60 37.84 3.13
C TYR A 127 1.17 38.34 2.96
N GLU A 128 0.16 37.56 3.38
CA GLU A 128 -1.24 37.93 3.24
C GLU A 128 -1.65 39.04 4.22
N MET A 129 -1.10 39.05 5.43
CA MET A 129 -1.37 40.09 6.43
C MET A 129 -0.85 41.47 5.99
N GLU A 130 0.35 41.53 5.39
CA GLU A 130 0.94 42.79 4.93
C GLU A 130 0.22 43.34 3.69
N ARG A 131 -0.17 42.47 2.75
CA ARG A 131 -0.96 42.85 1.58
C ARG A 131 -2.38 43.33 1.94
N ALA A 132 -2.86 43.02 3.15
CA ALA A 132 -4.12 43.54 3.68
C ALA A 132 -3.97 44.86 4.44
N GLN A 133 -2.72 45.30 4.72
CA GLN A 133 -2.41 46.58 5.36
C GLN A 133 -2.05 47.69 4.35
N GLU A 134 -1.70 47.32 3.11
CA GLU A 134 -1.67 48.23 1.94
C GLU A 134 -3.08 48.49 1.38
#